data_AF-A0A8W8IAA5-F1
#
_entry.id   AF-A0A8W8IAA5-F1
#
_cell.length_a   1.000
_cell.length_b   1.000
_cell.length_c   1.000
_cell.angle_alpha   90.00
_cell.angle_beta   90.00
_cell.angle_gamma   90.00
#
_symmetry.space_group_name_H-M   'P 1'
#
loop_
_entity.id
_entity.type
_entity.pdbx_description
1 polymer ?
#
loop_
_entity_poly.entity_id
_entity_poly.type
_entity_poly.pdbx_seq_one_letter_code
_entity_poly.pdbx_strand_id
1 'polypeptide(L)'
;WFQPDLRINRACTASAMLGLISPRDFVDLILVRETDECFSTNAISIEYPECPEVKDHVRGWNWSCGMICVKYPDDPNKCKLVSLIQPDIKGMLPKNVVESAIPGSMVEFFTKLEEALKKDGKISS
;
A
#
# COMPACT_ATOMS: atom_id res chain seq x y z
N TRP A 1 4.83 26.44 -5.60
CA TRP A 1 4.60 25.56 -4.43
C TRP A 1 4.55 24.10 -4.88
N PHE A 2 5.55 23.64 -5.62
CA PHE A 2 5.65 22.23 -6.03
C PHE A 2 6.54 21.52 -5.00
N GLN A 3 5.97 20.55 -4.30
CA GLN A 3 6.72 19.63 -3.44
C GLN A 3 6.89 18.34 -4.25
N PRO A 4 8.05 18.10 -4.89
CA PRO A 4 8.24 16.94 -5.78
C PRO A 4 8.08 15.60 -5.06
N ASP A 5 8.20 15.62 -3.74
CA ASP A 5 8.04 14.53 -2.80
C ASP A 5 6.58 14.27 -2.39
N LEU A 6 5.64 15.17 -2.72
CA LEU A 6 4.23 15.06 -2.38
C LEU A 6 3.38 14.81 -3.64
N ARG A 7 2.52 13.80 -3.60
CA ARG A 7 1.61 13.49 -4.71
C ARG A 7 0.26 12.98 -4.23
N ILE A 8 -0.76 13.17 -5.04
CA ILE A 8 -2.05 12.49 -4.88
C ILE A 8 -2.06 11.27 -5.79
N ASN A 9 -2.45 10.12 -5.25
CA ASN A 9 -2.50 8.86 -5.99
C ASN A 9 -3.88 8.21 -5.83
N ARG A 10 -4.44 7.72 -6.94
CA ARG A 10 -5.58 6.81 -6.92
C ARG A 10 -5.08 5.37 -7.10
N ALA A 11 -5.26 4.53 -6.09
CA ALA A 11 -4.95 3.10 -6.16
C ALA A 11 -6.26 2.30 -6.26
N CYS A 12 -6.33 1.34 -7.19
CA CYS A 12 -7.48 0.44 -7.32
C CYS A 12 -7.07 -1.00 -6.98
N THR A 13 -7.92 -1.70 -6.24
CA THR A 13 -7.73 -3.12 -5.92
C THR A 13 -8.65 -3.99 -6.77
N ALA A 14 -8.20 -5.19 -7.10
CA ALA A 14 -9.09 -6.22 -7.63
C ALA A 14 -10.09 -6.68 -6.56
N SER A 15 -11.05 -7.50 -6.99
CA SER A 15 -11.88 -8.24 -6.05
C SER A 15 -11.03 -9.25 -5.25
N ALA A 16 -11.37 -9.43 -3.98
CA ALA A 16 -10.68 -10.34 -3.07
C ALA A 16 -11.65 -11.34 -2.42
N MET A 17 -11.09 -12.35 -1.76
CA MET A 17 -11.86 -13.39 -1.05
C MET A 17 -12.94 -14.04 -1.91
N LEU A 18 -12.55 -14.51 -3.11
CA LEU A 18 -13.44 -15.18 -4.07
C LEU A 18 -14.71 -14.37 -4.42
N GLY A 19 -14.59 -13.04 -4.48
CA GLY A 19 -15.72 -12.17 -4.85
C GLY A 19 -16.46 -11.55 -3.66
N LEU A 20 -16.19 -11.99 -2.42
CA LEU A 20 -16.85 -11.44 -1.23
C LEU A 20 -16.50 -9.97 -0.98
N ILE A 21 -15.29 -9.58 -1.39
CA ILE A 21 -14.84 -8.19 -1.36
C ILE A 21 -14.79 -7.71 -2.80
N SER A 22 -15.74 -6.86 -3.21
CA SER A 22 -15.71 -6.13 -4.49
C SER A 22 -14.46 -5.24 -4.65
N PRO A 23 -14.16 -4.70 -5.85
CA PRO A 23 -13.07 -3.74 -6.03
C PRO A 23 -13.19 -2.50 -5.12
N ARG A 24 -12.05 -2.00 -4.63
CA ARG A 24 -11.93 -0.75 -3.88
C ARG A 24 -11.05 0.23 -4.63
N ASP A 25 -11.31 1.52 -4.48
CA ASP A 25 -10.32 2.55 -4.79
C ASP A 25 -9.97 3.38 -3.56
N PHE A 26 -8.73 3.85 -3.51
CA PHE A 26 -8.18 4.68 -2.43
C PHE A 26 -7.56 5.92 -3.06
N VAL A 27 -7.83 7.09 -2.49
CA VAL A 27 -7.26 8.36 -2.94
C VAL A 27 -6.40 8.90 -1.82
N ASP A 28 -5.08 8.75 -1.97
CA ASP A 28 -4.12 9.01 -0.91
C ASP A 28 -3.22 10.18 -1.27
N LEU A 29 -2.99 11.06 -0.30
CA LEU A 29 -1.86 11.97 -0.30
C LEU A 29 -0.63 11.20 0.15
N ILE A 30 0.37 11.09 -0.71
CA ILE A 30 1.60 10.34 -0.48
C ILE A 30 2.77 11.30 -0.41
N LEU A 31 3.50 11.23 0.70
CA LEU A 31 4.76 11.91 0.93
C LEU A 31 5.93 10.91 0.89
N VAL A 32 6.87 11.14 -0.01
CA VAL A 32 8.13 10.40 -0.08
C VAL A 32 9.18 11.09 0.78
N ARG A 33 9.88 10.35 1.64
CA ARG A 33 10.98 10.87 2.46
C ARG A 33 12.16 9.94 2.39
N GLU A 34 13.34 10.52 2.21
CA GLU A 34 14.61 9.83 2.33
C GLU A 34 15.44 10.50 3.42
N THR A 35 16.03 9.66 4.27
CA THR A 35 17.03 10.03 5.27
C THR A 35 18.26 9.13 5.10
N ASP A 36 19.30 9.36 5.92
CA ASP A 36 20.46 8.48 5.95
C ASP A 36 20.10 7.05 6.40
N GLU A 37 19.03 6.90 7.19
CA GLU A 37 18.62 5.63 7.79
C GLU A 37 17.56 4.89 6.96
N CYS A 38 16.70 5.59 6.24
CA CYS A 38 15.60 4.96 5.53
C CYS A 38 15.12 5.72 4.29
N PHE A 39 14.43 4.99 3.43
CA PHE A 39 13.59 5.53 2.37
C PHE A 39 12.15 5.14 2.68
N SER A 40 11.21 6.09 2.63
CA SER A 40 9.82 5.85 3.03
C SER A 40 8.81 6.51 2.11
N THR A 41 7.65 5.87 2.01
CA THR A 41 6.41 6.46 1.49
C THR A 41 5.42 6.52 2.62
N ASN A 42 4.86 7.69 2.89
CA ASN A 42 3.93 7.96 3.98
C ASN A 42 2.63 8.42 3.36
N ALA A 43 1.52 7.80 3.70
CA ALA A 43 0.26 7.99 3.01
C ALA A 43 -0.90 8.15 3.99
N ILE A 44 -1.88 8.96 3.59
CA ILE A 44 -3.18 9.07 4.25
C ILE A 44 -4.23 9.38 3.18
N SER A 45 -5.42 8.80 3.30
CA SER A 45 -6.52 9.14 2.40
C SER A 45 -6.96 10.59 2.59
N ILE A 46 -7.33 11.21 1.48
CA ILE A 46 -7.88 12.57 1.44
C ILE A 46 -9.17 12.60 0.62
N GLU A 47 -10.02 13.57 0.90
CA GLU A 47 -11.07 13.96 -0.03
C GLU A 47 -10.45 14.80 -1.15
N TYR A 48 -10.67 14.39 -2.40
CA TYR A 48 -10.11 15.09 -3.56
C TYR A 48 -11.18 15.26 -4.65
N PRO A 49 -11.72 16.48 -4.85
CA PRO A 49 -12.85 16.72 -5.77
C PRO A 49 -12.60 16.31 -7.22
N GLU A 50 -11.34 16.33 -7.68
CA GLU A 50 -10.97 15.90 -9.03
C GLU A 50 -10.97 14.36 -9.20
N CYS A 51 -11.09 13.60 -8.11
CA CYS A 51 -11.21 12.15 -8.12
C CYS A 51 -12.41 11.67 -7.27
N PRO A 52 -13.65 11.96 -7.73
CA PRO A 52 -14.86 11.57 -7.02
C PRO A 52 -15.04 10.05 -6.97
N GLU A 53 -15.96 9.60 -6.12
CA GLU A 53 -16.34 8.18 -6.05
C GLU A 53 -16.99 7.73 -7.37
N VAL A 54 -16.72 6.47 -7.76
CA VAL A 54 -17.29 5.86 -8.96
C VAL A 54 -18.03 4.58 -8.58
N LYS A 55 -19.09 4.23 -9.33
CA LYS A 55 -19.96 3.08 -8.97
C LYS A 55 -19.24 1.74 -8.93
N ASP A 56 -18.18 1.61 -9.72
CA ASP A 56 -17.51 0.33 -9.95
C ASP A 56 -16.55 -0.06 -8.82
N HIS A 57 -16.27 0.88 -7.91
CA HIS A 57 -15.36 0.71 -6.79
C HIS A 57 -15.98 1.25 -5.51
N VAL A 58 -15.89 0.51 -4.42
CA VAL A 58 -16.19 1.07 -3.11
C VAL A 58 -15.01 1.96 -2.70
N ARG A 59 -15.25 3.23 -2.37
CA ARG A 59 -14.20 4.12 -1.88
C ARG A 59 -13.71 3.64 -0.51
N GLY A 60 -12.50 3.11 -0.47
CA GLY A 60 -11.80 2.78 0.77
C GLY A 60 -11.15 4.01 1.38
N TRP A 61 -10.70 3.88 2.62
CA TRP A 61 -10.01 4.94 3.36
C TRP A 61 -8.79 4.38 4.07
N ASN A 62 -7.60 4.80 3.67
CA ASN A 62 -6.38 4.55 4.41
C ASN A 62 -6.23 5.60 5.51
N TRP A 63 -6.19 5.14 6.76
CA TRP A 63 -5.56 5.93 7.82
C TRP A 63 -4.05 5.97 7.61
N SER A 64 -3.33 6.73 8.44
CA SER A 64 -1.88 6.88 8.34
C SER A 64 -1.17 5.54 8.11
N CYS A 65 -0.60 5.38 6.93
CA CYS A 65 0.00 4.15 6.45
C CYS A 65 1.27 4.45 5.66
N GLY A 66 1.97 3.41 5.23
CA GLY A 66 3.19 3.59 4.46
C GLY A 66 4.08 2.38 4.37
N MET A 67 5.22 2.60 3.71
CA MET A 67 6.29 1.63 3.59
C MET A 67 7.60 2.30 3.95
N ILE A 68 8.47 1.57 4.65
CA ILE A 68 9.77 2.04 5.12
C ILE A 68 10.80 0.99 4.73
N CYS A 69 11.71 1.36 3.83
CA CYS A 69 12.93 0.62 3.54
C CYS A 69 14.03 1.12 4.49
N VAL A 70 14.30 0.37 5.55
CA VAL A 70 15.41 0.64 6.47
C VAL A 70 16.71 0.18 5.83
N LYS A 71 17.68 1.08 5.71
CA LYS A 71 18.99 0.84 5.11
C LYS A 71 19.86 0.04 6.08
N TYR A 72 20.70 -0.87 5.56
CA TYR A 72 21.75 -1.55 6.33
C TYR A 72 23.11 -0.93 5.96
N PRO A 73 23.70 -0.06 6.81
CA PRO A 73 24.96 0.61 6.48
C PRO A 73 26.10 -0.36 6.17
N ASP A 74 26.12 -1.50 6.85
CA ASP A 74 27.17 -2.52 6.71
C ASP A 74 26.95 -3.48 5.51
N ASP A 75 25.76 -3.47 4.90
CA ASP A 75 25.43 -4.29 3.71
C ASP A 75 24.46 -3.53 2.79
N PRO A 76 24.99 -2.65 1.91
CA PRO A 76 24.18 -1.81 1.02
C PRO A 76 23.29 -2.59 0.04
N ASN A 77 23.51 -3.89 -0.12
CA ASN A 77 22.69 -4.75 -0.98
C ASN A 77 21.47 -5.32 -0.25
N LYS A 78 21.26 -4.97 1.01
CA LYS A 78 20.10 -5.39 1.82
C LYS A 78 19.35 -4.19 2.36
N CYS A 79 18.07 -4.39 2.60
CA CYS A 79 17.23 -3.48 3.38
C CYS A 79 16.22 -4.29 4.17
N LYS A 80 15.67 -3.70 5.24
CA LYS A 80 14.47 -4.20 5.90
C LYS A 80 13.28 -3.40 5.39
N LEU A 81 12.35 -4.06 4.72
CA LEU A 81 11.09 -3.46 4.33
C LEU A 81 10.06 -3.66 5.46
N VAL A 82 9.50 -2.55 5.95
CA VAL A 82 8.39 -2.51 6.88
C VAL A 82 7.20 -1.89 6.16
N SER A 83 6.05 -2.56 6.19
CA SER A 83 4.80 -2.01 5.68
C SER A 83 3.83 -1.82 6.85
N LEU A 84 3.26 -0.63 6.93
CA LEU A 84 2.25 -0.25 7.92
C LEU A 84 0.97 0.05 7.16
N ILE A 85 -0.08 -0.72 7.39
CA ILE A 85 -1.37 -0.51 6.75
C ILE A 85 -2.47 -0.38 7.79
N GLN A 86 -3.39 0.56 7.55
CA GLN A 86 -4.57 0.75 8.38
C GLN A 86 -5.77 1.11 7.48
N PRO A 87 -6.19 0.21 6.57
CA PRO A 87 -7.29 0.48 5.66
C PRO A 87 -8.63 0.26 6.37
N ASP A 88 -9.54 1.20 6.19
CA ASP A 88 -10.97 0.98 6.26
C ASP A 88 -11.47 0.70 4.84
N ILE A 89 -11.74 -0.58 4.55
CA ILE A 89 -12.17 -1.02 3.22
C ILE A 89 -13.65 -0.73 2.93
N LYS A 90 -14.37 -0.16 3.91
CA LYS A 90 -15.77 0.28 3.86
C LYS A 90 -16.75 -0.80 3.36
N GLY A 91 -18.02 -0.41 3.27
CA GLY A 91 -19.12 -1.27 2.83
C GLY A 91 -19.66 -2.18 3.94
N MET A 92 -20.68 -2.96 3.58
CA MET A 92 -21.33 -3.91 4.50
C MET A 92 -20.65 -5.28 4.42
N LEU A 93 -19.48 -5.40 5.05
CA LEU A 93 -18.71 -6.64 5.08
C LEU A 93 -18.77 -7.31 6.46
N PRO A 94 -18.86 -8.65 6.52
CA PRO A 94 -18.67 -9.38 7.78
C PRO A 94 -17.29 -9.12 8.37
N LYS A 95 -17.22 -8.84 9.67
CA LYS A 95 -15.98 -8.49 10.37
C LYS A 95 -14.86 -9.52 10.17
N ASN A 96 -15.19 -10.81 10.25
CA ASN A 96 -14.25 -11.90 10.04
C ASN A 96 -13.64 -11.93 8.62
N VAL A 97 -14.40 -11.51 7.61
CA VAL A 97 -13.91 -11.39 6.23
C VAL A 97 -12.85 -10.29 6.16
N VAL A 98 -13.10 -9.14 6.79
CA VAL A 98 -12.13 -8.03 6.87
C VAL A 98 -10.87 -8.45 7.63
N GLU A 99 -11.04 -9.07 8.80
CA GLU A 99 -9.95 -9.51 9.68
C GLU A 99 -9.06 -10.60 9.03
N SER A 100 -9.60 -11.36 8.08
CA SER A 100 -8.82 -12.36 7.34
C SER A 100 -8.17 -11.78 6.08
N ALA A 101 -8.86 -10.90 5.37
CA ALA A 101 -8.40 -10.38 4.08
C ALA A 101 -7.18 -9.45 4.21
N ILE A 102 -7.15 -8.59 5.23
CA ILE A 102 -6.07 -7.60 5.40
C ILE A 102 -4.72 -8.27 5.72
N PRO A 103 -4.61 -9.21 6.67
CA PRO A 103 -3.36 -9.94 6.88
C PRO A 103 -2.97 -10.80 5.66
N GLY A 104 -3.95 -11.42 5.00
CA GLY A 104 -3.72 -12.22 3.79
C GLY A 104 -3.10 -11.40 2.65
N SER A 105 -3.59 -10.19 2.42
CA SER A 105 -3.05 -9.30 1.38
C SER A 105 -1.61 -8.85 1.68
N MET A 106 -1.26 -8.70 2.96
CA MET A 106 0.12 -8.39 3.38
C MET A 106 1.08 -9.53 3.09
N VAL A 107 0.69 -10.77 3.37
CA VAL A 107 1.49 -11.95 3.03
C VAL A 107 1.69 -12.02 1.51
N GLU A 108 0.60 -11.90 0.75
CA GLU A 108 0.64 -11.92 -0.72
C GLU A 108 1.55 -10.82 -1.29
N PHE A 109 1.50 -9.60 -0.72
CA PHE A 109 2.37 -8.50 -1.11
C PHE A 109 3.85 -8.86 -0.96
N PHE A 110 4.28 -9.37 0.19
CA PHE A 110 5.68 -9.73 0.41
C PHE A 110 6.12 -10.92 -0.44
N THR A 111 5.25 -11.92 -0.65
CA THR A 111 5.54 -13.04 -1.57
C THR A 111 5.75 -12.56 -2.99
N LYS A 112 4.84 -11.73 -3.52
CA LYS A 112 4.98 -11.18 -4.89
C LYS A 112 6.17 -10.24 -5.04
N LEU A 113 6.51 -9.49 -3.99
CA LEU A 113 7.70 -8.66 -3.98
C LEU A 113 8.97 -9.52 -4.09
N GLU A 114 9.06 -10.60 -3.31
CA GLU A 114 10.18 -11.53 -3.39
C GLU A 114 10.31 -12.15 -4.79
N GLU A 115 9.21 -12.62 -5.37
CA GLU A 115 9.17 -13.15 -6.74
C GLU A 115 9.63 -12.12 -7.78
N ALA A 116 9.17 -10.87 -7.66
CA ALA A 116 9.56 -9.78 -8.56
C ALA A 116 11.07 -9.47 -8.43
N LEU A 117 11.61 -9.43 -7.21
CA LEU A 117 13.03 -9.19 -6.97
C LEU A 117 13.91 -10.34 -7.48
N LYS A 118 13.46 -11.60 -7.34
CA LYS A 118 14.15 -12.77 -7.93
C LYS A 118 14.16 -12.69 -9.45
N LYS A 119 13.02 -12.36 -10.07
CA LYS A 119 12.91 -12.19 -11.52
C LYS A 119 13.80 -11.06 -12.06
N ASP A 120 13.95 -9.98 -11.29
CA ASP A 120 14.82 -8.84 -11.62
C ASP A 120 16.30 -9.08 -11.25
N GLY A 121 16.64 -10.26 -10.73
CA GLY A 121 18.01 -10.63 -10.36
C GLY A 121 18.56 -9.83 -9.16
N LYS A 122 17.69 -9.21 -8.36
CA LYS A 122 18.07 -8.41 -7.18
C LYS A 122 18.32 -9.24 -5.93
N ILE A 123 17.70 -10.41 -5.84
CA ILE A 123 17.91 -11.39 -4.77
C ILE A 123 18.06 -12.79 -5.37
N SER A 124 18.82 -13.66 -4.71
CA SER A 124 19.01 -15.05 -5.14
C SER A 124 17.72 -15.86 -5.06
N SER A 125 17.58 -16.85 -5.95
CA SER A 125 16.48 -17.82 -5.97
C SER A 125 16.39 -18.65 -4.70
#